data_AF-A0AA44WS93-F1
#
_entry.id   AF-A0AA44WS93-F1
#
_cell.length_a   1.000
_cell.length_b   1.000
_cell.length_c   1.000
_cell.angle_alpha   90.00
_cell.angle_beta   90.00
_cell.angle_gamma   90.00
#
_symmetry.space_group_name_H-M   'P 1'
#
loop_
_entity.id
_entity.type
_entity.pdbx_description
1 polymer ?
#
loop_
_entity_poly.entity_id
_entity_poly.type
_entity_poly.pdbx_seq_one_letter_code
_entity_poly.pdbx_strand_id
1 'polypeptide(L)'
;MAPAPSRGDVTLNDALDAITGGTLKVRGTGLDDLIFLLDEKKAKTANLSILADKHYHRIFEALFRCAITEKQSYYSGKKTTAASAATRLSKCAEALRLALNHGASKLKRKTVLAVIDHITQTLPGPDNNSHEMVEPLLQNYVKAIVALLSHQANVEHLATFEGNGEGWRKRPRVPRTRNVLNAAVYSY
;
A
#
# COMPACT_ATOMS: atom_id res chain seq x y z
N MET A 1 6.19 -21.88 -29.15
CA MET A 1 5.58 -20.97 -28.18
C MET A 1 4.65 -21.81 -27.31
N ALA A 2 5.05 -22.19 -26.11
CA ALA A 2 4.19 -23.01 -25.23
C ALA A 2 3.02 -22.13 -24.73
N PRO A 3 1.78 -22.66 -24.72
CA PRO A 3 0.66 -21.95 -24.13
C PRO A 3 0.93 -21.76 -22.63
N ALA A 4 0.67 -20.57 -22.11
CA ALA A 4 0.71 -20.32 -20.68
C ALA A 4 -0.20 -21.36 -19.97
N PRO A 5 0.23 -21.95 -18.85
CA PRO A 5 -0.60 -22.90 -18.13
C PRO A 5 -1.94 -22.24 -17.82
N SER A 6 -3.04 -22.95 -18.06
CA SER A 6 -4.36 -22.45 -17.69
C SER A 6 -4.29 -22.07 -16.23
N ARG A 7 -4.45 -20.77 -15.98
CA ARG A 7 -4.53 -20.19 -14.65
C ARG A 7 -5.78 -20.81 -14.05
N GLY A 8 -5.65 -21.96 -13.39
CA GLY A 8 -6.73 -22.61 -12.65
C GLY A 8 -7.36 -21.59 -11.71
N ASP A 9 -8.56 -21.83 -11.21
CA ASP A 9 -9.35 -20.86 -10.44
C ASP A 9 -8.56 -20.21 -9.28
N VAL A 10 -7.78 -19.16 -9.58
CA VAL A 10 -6.94 -18.48 -8.59
C VAL A 10 -7.89 -17.65 -7.75
N THR A 11 -7.97 -17.98 -6.46
CA THR A 11 -8.85 -17.25 -5.56
C THR A 11 -8.15 -16.01 -5.01
N LEU A 12 -8.96 -15.08 -4.49
CA LEU A 12 -8.44 -13.89 -3.81
C LEU A 12 -7.53 -14.27 -2.63
N ASN A 13 -7.88 -15.31 -1.86
CA ASN A 13 -7.08 -15.72 -0.70
C ASN A 13 -5.72 -16.25 -1.11
N ASP A 14 -5.66 -17.08 -2.15
CA ASP A 14 -4.39 -17.66 -2.64
C ASP A 14 -3.43 -16.55 -3.10
N ALA A 15 -3.95 -15.54 -3.79
CA ALA A 15 -3.17 -14.38 -4.20
C ALA A 15 -2.63 -13.59 -2.99
N LEU A 16 -3.45 -13.38 -1.96
CA LEU A 16 -3.03 -12.67 -0.73
C LEU A 16 -1.98 -13.45 0.08
N ASP A 17 -2.14 -14.77 0.18
CA ASP A 17 -1.20 -15.63 0.88
C ASP A 17 0.14 -15.70 0.13
N ALA A 18 0.10 -15.75 -1.21
CA ALA A 18 1.29 -15.64 -2.06
C ALA A 18 2.02 -14.30 -1.89
N ILE A 19 1.28 -13.19 -1.73
CA ILE A 19 1.86 -11.85 -1.52
C ILE A 19 2.55 -11.72 -0.16
N THR A 20 1.96 -12.30 0.89
CA THR A 20 2.41 -12.09 2.28
C THR A 20 3.45 -13.10 2.74
N GLY A 21 3.31 -14.38 2.37
CA GLY A 21 4.18 -15.46 2.84
C GLY A 21 5.07 -16.09 1.76
N GLY A 22 4.88 -15.72 0.49
CA GLY A 22 5.58 -16.33 -0.63
C GLY A 22 7.06 -15.93 -0.76
N THR A 23 7.82 -16.75 -1.49
CA THR A 23 9.15 -16.36 -1.98
C THR A 23 9.05 -15.17 -2.93
N LEU A 24 10.17 -14.51 -3.25
CA LEU A 24 10.18 -13.36 -4.17
C LEU A 24 9.46 -13.63 -5.51
N LYS A 25 9.59 -14.85 -6.03
CA LYS A 25 8.94 -15.29 -7.27
C LYS A 25 7.43 -15.46 -7.06
N VAL A 26 7.03 -16.16 -6.00
CA VAL A 26 5.63 -16.41 -5.66
C VAL A 26 4.89 -15.10 -5.39
N ARG A 27 5.54 -14.16 -4.69
CA ARG A 27 4.99 -12.83 -4.43
C ARG A 27 4.76 -12.03 -5.72
N GLY A 28 5.70 -12.11 -6.67
CA GLY A 28 5.52 -11.51 -7.99
C GLY A 28 4.30 -12.06 -8.74
N THR A 29 4.12 -13.37 -8.73
CA THR A 29 2.95 -14.04 -9.34
C THR A 29 1.65 -13.70 -8.61
N GLY A 30 1.66 -13.68 -7.27
CA GLY A 30 0.49 -13.30 -6.46
C GLY A 30 0.03 -11.87 -6.73
N LEU A 31 0.96 -10.93 -6.97
CA LEU A 31 0.62 -9.58 -7.41
C LEU A 31 -0.03 -9.58 -8.81
N ASP A 32 0.48 -10.36 -9.77
CA ASP A 32 -0.11 -10.48 -11.10
C ASP A 32 -1.51 -11.14 -11.07
N ASP A 33 -1.71 -12.08 -10.15
CA ASP A 33 -3.00 -12.74 -9.91
C ASP A 33 -4.00 -11.75 -9.29
N LEU A 34 -3.59 -11.01 -8.27
CA LEU A 34 -4.43 -10.00 -7.62
C LEU A 34 -4.81 -8.87 -8.59
N ILE A 35 -3.87 -8.37 -9.40
CA ILE A 35 -4.15 -7.38 -10.45
C ILE A 35 -5.20 -7.92 -11.43
N PHE A 36 -5.06 -9.18 -11.85
CA PHE A 36 -6.01 -9.80 -12.77
C PHE A 36 -7.41 -9.94 -12.16
N LEU A 37 -7.51 -10.31 -10.89
CA LEU A 37 -8.79 -10.42 -10.17
C LEU A 37 -9.46 -9.06 -9.94
N LEU A 38 -8.67 -7.98 -9.83
CA LEU A 38 -9.13 -6.61 -9.60
C LEU A 38 -9.23 -5.78 -10.90
N ASP A 39 -9.05 -6.35 -12.09
CA ASP A 39 -9.18 -5.61 -13.34
C ASP A 39 -10.60 -5.77 -13.89
N GLU A 40 -11.42 -4.72 -13.84
CA GLU A 40 -12.82 -4.69 -14.34
C GLU A 40 -13.00 -5.28 -15.73
N LYS A 41 -12.01 -5.09 -16.62
CA LYS A 41 -12.10 -5.56 -18.01
C LYS A 41 -11.97 -7.08 -18.10
N LYS A 42 -11.42 -7.72 -17.07
CA LYS A 42 -11.13 -9.16 -16.97
C LYS A 42 -11.91 -9.83 -15.84
N ALA A 43 -12.47 -9.06 -14.91
CA ALA A 43 -13.19 -9.50 -13.71
C ALA A 43 -14.65 -9.94 -13.98
N LYS A 44 -14.89 -10.70 -15.06
CA LYS A 44 -16.18 -11.41 -15.24
C LYS A 44 -16.37 -12.53 -14.20
N THR A 45 -15.30 -12.93 -13.51
CA THR A 45 -15.27 -14.13 -12.65
C THR A 45 -15.12 -13.81 -11.15
N ALA A 46 -14.57 -12.65 -10.78
CA ALA A 46 -14.43 -12.26 -9.38
C ALA A 46 -15.68 -11.50 -8.94
N ASN A 47 -16.47 -12.06 -8.02
CA ASN A 47 -17.61 -11.38 -7.41
C ASN A 47 -17.17 -10.22 -6.48
N LEU A 48 -16.48 -9.22 -7.03
CA LEU A 48 -16.00 -8.03 -6.32
C LEU A 48 -17.16 -7.23 -5.70
N SER A 49 -18.37 -7.38 -6.24
CA SER A 49 -19.61 -6.84 -5.68
C SER A 49 -19.90 -7.34 -4.26
N ILE A 50 -19.52 -8.58 -3.91
CA ILE A 50 -19.75 -9.19 -2.59
C ILE A 50 -18.73 -8.68 -1.54
N LEU A 51 -17.60 -8.13 -1.97
CA LEU A 51 -16.58 -7.65 -1.05
C LEU A 51 -17.09 -6.45 -0.24
N ALA A 52 -17.13 -6.62 1.08
CA ALA A 52 -17.30 -5.55 2.07
C ALA A 52 -15.96 -4.99 2.56
N ASP A 53 -15.99 -3.87 3.30
CA ASP A 53 -14.84 -3.18 3.91
C ASP A 53 -13.79 -4.12 4.53
N LYS A 54 -14.21 -5.13 5.30
CA LYS A 54 -13.30 -6.10 5.94
C LYS A 54 -12.39 -6.83 4.95
N HIS A 55 -12.89 -7.13 3.75
CA HIS A 55 -12.13 -7.84 2.72
C HIS A 55 -11.13 -6.89 2.05
N TYR A 56 -11.56 -5.66 1.75
CA TYR A 56 -10.66 -4.62 1.26
C TYR A 56 -9.57 -4.28 2.26
N HIS A 57 -9.89 -4.21 3.56
CA HIS A 57 -8.89 -4.02 4.60
C HIS A 57 -7.82 -5.11 4.57
N ARG A 58 -8.20 -6.39 4.43
CA ARG A 58 -7.24 -7.51 4.31
C ARG A 58 -6.39 -7.41 3.04
N ILE A 59 -6.99 -7.02 1.90
CA ILE A 59 -6.25 -6.76 0.65
C ILE A 59 -5.21 -5.66 0.87
N PHE A 60 -5.62 -4.54 1.46
CA PHE A 60 -4.73 -3.41 1.70
C PHE A 60 -3.61 -3.76 2.66
N GLU A 61 -3.89 -4.50 3.75
CA GLU A 61 -2.86 -4.91 4.69
C GLU A 61 -1.78 -5.79 4.03
N ALA A 62 -2.18 -6.74 3.18
CA ALA A 62 -1.25 -7.55 2.41
C ALA A 62 -0.37 -6.70 1.48
N LEU A 63 -0.98 -5.74 0.79
CA LEU A 63 -0.26 -4.80 -0.09
C LEU A 63 0.66 -3.86 0.69
N PHE A 64 0.27 -3.39 1.88
CA PHE A 64 1.09 -2.52 2.72
C PHE A 64 2.36 -3.24 3.16
N ARG A 65 2.21 -4.48 3.67
CA ARG A 65 3.35 -5.32 4.06
C ARG A 65 4.28 -5.61 2.88
N CYS A 66 3.71 -5.90 1.71
CA CYS A 66 4.48 -6.10 0.48
C CYS A 66 5.26 -4.83 0.10
N ALA A 67 4.61 -3.66 0.07
CA ALA A 67 5.25 -2.40 -0.30
C ALA A 67 6.41 -2.05 0.64
N ILE A 68 6.26 -2.23 1.96
CA ILE A 68 7.33 -1.98 2.93
C ILE A 68 8.52 -2.90 2.68
N THR A 69 8.27 -4.20 2.51
CA THR A 69 9.31 -5.22 2.30
C THR A 69 10.06 -5.00 0.98
N GLU A 70 9.33 -4.70 -0.09
CA GLU A 70 9.92 -4.45 -1.40
C GLU A 70 10.67 -3.11 -1.45
N LYS A 71 10.18 -2.09 -0.74
CA LYS A 71 10.88 -0.80 -0.62
C LYS A 71 12.23 -0.98 0.05
N GLN A 72 12.31 -1.77 1.13
CA GLN A 72 13.59 -2.13 1.73
C GLN A 72 14.50 -2.83 0.72
N SER A 73 13.97 -3.81 -0.01
CA SER A 73 14.72 -4.56 -1.03
C SER A 73 15.20 -3.71 -2.21
N TYR A 74 14.46 -2.65 -2.54
CA TYR A 74 14.78 -1.68 -3.57
C TYR A 74 16.00 -0.82 -3.18
N TYR A 75 16.05 -0.32 -1.94
CA TYR A 75 17.14 0.53 -1.48
C TYR A 75 18.36 -0.23 -0.94
N SER A 76 18.18 -1.43 -0.39
CA SER A 76 19.28 -2.24 0.16
C SER A 76 19.88 -3.24 -0.86
N GLY A 77 19.21 -3.43 -2.00
CA GLY A 77 19.56 -4.44 -2.98
C GLY A 77 20.71 -4.04 -3.90
N LYS A 78 21.46 -5.03 -4.40
CA LYS A 78 22.35 -4.83 -5.55
C LYS A 78 21.53 -4.51 -6.81
N LYS A 79 22.15 -3.93 -7.84
CA LYS A 79 21.49 -3.44 -9.08
C LYS A 79 20.36 -4.35 -9.61
N THR A 80 20.59 -5.66 -9.73
CA THR A 80 19.60 -6.63 -10.25
C THR A 80 18.45 -6.90 -9.28
N THR A 81 18.75 -6.99 -7.98
CA THR A 81 17.76 -7.13 -6.91
C THR A 81 16.88 -5.89 -6.81
N ALA A 82 17.48 -4.70 -6.88
CA ALA A 82 16.77 -3.42 -6.86
C ALA A 82 15.83 -3.29 -8.05
N ALA A 83 16.28 -3.61 -9.27
CA ALA A 83 15.41 -3.60 -10.46
C ALA A 83 14.21 -4.56 -10.32
N SER A 84 14.44 -5.76 -9.80
CA SER A 84 13.37 -6.73 -9.57
C SER A 84 12.38 -6.27 -8.48
N ALA A 85 12.87 -5.61 -7.43
CA ALA A 85 12.06 -5.01 -6.38
C ALA A 85 11.23 -3.83 -6.93
N ALA A 86 11.80 -3.01 -7.81
CA ALA A 86 11.10 -1.93 -8.49
C ALA A 86 9.89 -2.46 -9.28
N THR A 87 10.07 -3.54 -10.05
CA THR A 87 8.95 -4.18 -10.77
C THR A 87 7.85 -4.65 -9.82
N ARG A 88 8.20 -5.26 -8.69
CA ARG A 88 7.21 -5.72 -7.69
C ARG A 88 6.52 -4.55 -6.97
N LEU A 89 7.24 -3.46 -6.68
CA LEU A 89 6.68 -2.22 -6.15
C LEU A 89 5.64 -1.62 -7.11
N SER A 90 5.97 -1.53 -8.41
CA SER A 90 5.03 -1.01 -9.41
C SER A 90 3.76 -1.84 -9.49
N LYS A 91 3.87 -3.17 -9.51
CA LYS A 91 2.71 -4.08 -9.45
C LYS A 91 1.91 -3.93 -8.16
N CYS A 92 2.59 -3.82 -7.01
CA CYS A 92 1.93 -3.59 -5.73
C CYS A 92 1.14 -2.28 -5.71
N ALA A 93 1.68 -1.21 -6.29
CA ALA A 93 0.99 0.06 -6.39
C ALA A 93 -0.19 0.02 -7.36
N GLU A 94 -0.06 -0.71 -8.46
CA GLU A 94 -1.16 -0.94 -9.40
C GLU A 94 -2.31 -1.72 -8.76
N ALA A 95 -2.01 -2.82 -8.05
CA ALA A 95 -3.01 -3.59 -7.32
C ALA A 95 -3.75 -2.74 -6.27
N LEU A 96 -3.03 -1.88 -5.54
CA LEU A 96 -3.63 -0.96 -4.57
C LEU A 96 -4.61 0.01 -5.26
N ARG A 97 -4.19 0.58 -6.38
CA ARG A 97 -5.03 1.50 -7.17
C ARG A 97 -6.29 0.81 -7.67
N LEU A 98 -6.17 -0.40 -8.23
CA LEU A 98 -7.33 -1.17 -8.70
C LEU A 98 -8.29 -1.50 -7.57
N ALA A 99 -7.78 -1.97 -6.43
CA ALA A 99 -8.59 -2.25 -5.24
C ALA A 99 -9.35 -1.00 -4.77
N LEU A 100 -8.74 0.19 -4.81
CA LEU A 100 -9.40 1.45 -4.46
C LEU A 100 -10.45 1.87 -5.48
N ASN A 101 -10.17 1.79 -6.78
CA ASN A 101 -11.14 2.11 -7.82
C ASN A 101 -12.46 1.33 -7.61
N HIS A 102 -12.35 0.06 -7.22
CA HIS A 102 -13.51 -0.78 -6.96
C HIS A 102 -14.13 -0.60 -5.57
N GLY A 103 -13.28 -0.46 -4.56
CA GLY A 103 -13.68 -0.55 -3.16
C GLY A 103 -14.06 0.78 -2.55
N ALA A 104 -13.72 1.92 -3.16
CA ALA A 104 -13.75 3.22 -2.49
C ALA A 104 -15.13 3.64 -1.97
N SER A 105 -16.24 3.21 -2.58
CA SER A 105 -17.60 3.47 -2.07
C SER A 105 -17.99 2.59 -0.87
N LYS A 106 -17.22 1.53 -0.61
CA LYS A 106 -17.51 0.52 0.43
C LYS A 106 -16.59 0.64 1.64
N LEU A 107 -15.62 1.57 1.61
CA LEU A 107 -14.63 1.71 2.67
C LEU A 107 -15.19 2.46 3.86
N LYS A 108 -14.85 1.99 5.05
CA LYS A 108 -15.09 2.74 6.29
C LYS A 108 -13.94 3.69 6.56
N ARG A 109 -14.22 4.75 7.32
CA ARG A 109 -13.25 5.78 7.74
C ARG A 109 -11.90 5.24 8.18
N LYS A 110 -11.86 4.20 9.03
CA LYS A 110 -10.59 3.61 9.51
C LYS A 110 -9.72 3.06 8.38
N THR A 111 -10.35 2.39 7.40
CA THR A 111 -9.67 1.84 6.22
C THR A 111 -9.15 2.97 5.32
N VAL A 112 -9.96 4.01 5.10
CA VAL A 112 -9.56 5.21 4.34
C VAL A 112 -8.31 5.87 4.96
N LEU A 113 -8.33 6.08 6.28
CA LEU A 113 -7.20 6.66 7.00
C LEU A 113 -5.95 5.79 6.93
N ALA A 114 -6.09 4.47 7.06
CA ALA A 114 -4.97 3.54 6.96
C ALA A 114 -4.30 3.59 5.57
N VAL A 115 -5.09 3.66 4.50
CA VAL A 115 -4.58 3.82 3.12
C VAL A 115 -3.81 5.11 2.97
N ILE A 116 -4.40 6.23 3.41
CA ILE A 116 -3.75 7.54 3.31
C ILE A 116 -2.46 7.55 4.15
N ASP A 117 -2.50 7.02 5.37
CA ASP A 117 -1.33 6.89 6.25
C ASP A 117 -0.20 6.11 5.59
N HIS A 118 -0.52 4.93 5.07
CA HIS A 118 0.42 4.08 4.34
C HIS A 118 1.07 4.81 3.16
N ILE A 119 0.26 5.44 2.28
CA ILE A 119 0.78 6.08 1.08
C ILE A 119 1.75 7.21 1.43
N THR A 120 1.42 8.10 2.38
CA THR A 120 2.32 9.22 2.68
C THR A 120 3.54 8.83 3.50
N GLN A 121 3.50 7.72 4.24
CA GLN A 121 4.68 7.21 4.94
C GLN A 121 5.59 6.41 3.99
N THR A 122 5.02 5.77 2.98
CA THR A 122 5.76 4.88 2.08
C THR A 122 6.30 5.58 0.84
N LEU A 123 5.64 6.64 0.37
CA LEU A 123 6.04 7.35 -0.86
C LEU A 123 7.36 8.12 -0.77
N PRO A 124 7.69 8.81 0.34
CA PRO A 124 8.99 9.48 0.48
C PRO A 124 10.16 8.50 0.43
N GLY A 125 11.30 8.93 -0.10
CA GLY A 125 12.55 8.18 -0.05
C GLY A 125 13.03 7.89 1.38
N PRO A 126 14.12 7.11 1.54
CA PRO A 126 14.67 6.78 2.86
C PRO A 126 15.28 7.99 3.58
N ASP A 127 15.66 9.03 2.83
CA ASP A 127 16.12 10.30 3.39
C ASP A 127 14.94 11.26 3.54
N ASN A 128 14.60 11.59 4.78
CA ASN A 128 13.50 12.52 5.10
C ASN A 128 13.82 13.97 4.70
N ASN A 129 15.08 14.28 4.37
CA ASN A 129 15.53 15.60 3.96
C ASN A 129 15.64 15.73 2.43
N SER A 130 15.56 14.61 1.69
CA SER A 130 15.48 14.64 0.25
C SER A 130 14.00 14.69 -0.17
N HIS A 131 13.66 15.56 -1.13
CA HIS A 131 12.36 15.53 -1.79
C HIS A 131 12.22 14.33 -2.76
N GLU A 132 13.05 13.30 -2.58
CA GLU A 132 13.07 12.11 -3.42
C GLU A 132 11.83 11.25 -3.14
N MET A 133 11.16 10.83 -4.20
CA MET A 133 10.00 9.96 -4.12
C MET A 133 10.38 8.58 -4.66
N VAL A 134 9.78 7.53 -4.10
CA VAL A 134 9.96 6.15 -4.59
C VAL A 134 9.30 6.02 -5.98
N GLU A 135 10.08 6.19 -7.04
CA GLU A 135 9.62 6.25 -8.43
C GLU A 135 8.66 5.09 -8.81
N PRO A 136 8.94 3.81 -8.47
CA PRO A 136 8.05 2.71 -8.82
C PRO A 136 6.63 2.80 -8.25
N LEU A 137 6.44 3.53 -7.14
CA LEU A 137 5.16 3.69 -6.45
C LEU A 137 4.40 4.95 -6.91
N LEU A 138 5.14 6.00 -7.26
CA LEU A 138 4.64 7.38 -7.38
C LEU A 138 3.38 7.49 -8.24
N GLN A 139 3.44 7.03 -9.49
CA GLN A 139 2.34 7.23 -10.44
C GLN A 139 1.03 6.57 -9.97
N ASN A 140 1.10 5.32 -9.51
CA ASN A 140 -0.08 4.57 -9.10
C ASN A 140 -0.59 4.99 -7.71
N TYR A 141 0.30 5.40 -6.79
CA TYR A 141 -0.11 5.92 -5.48
C TYR A 141 -0.83 7.27 -5.58
N VAL A 142 -0.37 8.17 -6.46
CA VAL A 142 -1.09 9.43 -6.72
C VAL A 142 -2.47 9.15 -7.30
N LYS A 143 -2.57 8.27 -8.31
CA LYS A 143 -3.85 7.87 -8.90
C LYS A 143 -4.77 7.18 -7.88
N ALA A 144 -4.22 6.38 -6.98
CA ALA A 144 -4.94 5.74 -5.88
C ALA A 144 -5.57 6.76 -4.92
N ILE A 145 -4.83 7.80 -4.53
CA ILE A 145 -5.39 8.90 -3.71
C ILE A 145 -6.50 9.61 -4.47
N VAL A 146 -6.30 9.94 -5.75
CA VAL A 146 -7.32 10.61 -6.56
C VAL A 146 -8.60 9.78 -6.63
N ALA A 147 -8.49 8.47 -6.87
CA ALA A 147 -9.63 7.56 -6.89
C ALA A 147 -10.35 7.52 -5.54
N LEU A 148 -9.60 7.42 -4.44
CA LEU A 148 -10.17 7.41 -3.09
C LEU A 148 -10.95 8.70 -2.77
N LEU A 149 -10.40 9.86 -3.12
CA LEU A 149 -10.97 11.18 -2.85
C LEU A 149 -12.08 11.59 -3.82
N SER A 150 -12.22 10.89 -4.96
CA SER A 150 -13.32 11.12 -5.90
C SER A 150 -14.69 10.69 -5.33
N HIS A 151 -14.70 9.91 -4.24
CA HIS A 151 -15.90 9.57 -3.50
C HIS A 151 -16.14 10.55 -2.35
N GLN A 152 -17.21 11.33 -2.46
CA GLN A 152 -17.56 12.38 -1.49
C GLN A 152 -17.62 11.88 -0.03
N ALA A 153 -18.19 10.71 0.22
CA ALA A 153 -18.26 10.12 1.56
C ALA A 153 -16.87 9.93 2.20
N ASN A 154 -15.84 9.58 1.40
CA ASN A 154 -14.48 9.43 1.90
C ASN A 154 -13.87 10.79 2.29
N VAL A 155 -14.16 11.84 1.51
CA VAL A 155 -13.71 13.21 1.80
C VAL A 155 -14.34 13.72 3.10
N GLU A 156 -15.64 13.47 3.29
CA GLU A 156 -16.37 13.80 4.52
C GLU A 156 -15.79 13.04 5.72
N HIS A 157 -15.51 11.74 5.58
CA HIS A 157 -14.86 10.95 6.63
C HIS A 157 -13.50 11.50 7.07
N LEU A 158 -12.77 12.16 6.17
CA LEU A 158 -11.52 12.85 6.51
C LEU A 158 -11.78 14.17 7.23
N ALA A 159 -12.87 14.88 6.89
CA ALA A 159 -13.23 16.19 7.41
C ALA A 159 -13.85 16.16 8.82
N THR A 160 -14.64 15.14 9.15
CA THR A 160 -15.36 15.02 10.45
C THR A 160 -14.45 14.61 11.62
N PHE A 161 -13.21 15.11 11.69
CA PHE A 161 -12.35 14.93 12.86
C PHE A 161 -12.45 16.14 13.79
N GLU A 162 -13.43 16.10 14.69
CA GLU A 162 -13.49 16.92 15.92
C GLU A 162 -12.48 16.40 16.95
N GLY A 163 -11.21 16.54 16.59
CA GLY A 163 -10.05 16.23 17.41
C GLY A 163 -8.76 16.78 16.80
N ASN A 164 -8.80 17.95 16.12
CA ASN A 164 -7.70 18.65 15.43
C ASN A 164 -7.47 18.40 13.92
N GLY A 165 -8.44 17.94 13.13
CA GLY A 165 -8.28 17.85 11.66
C GLY A 165 -7.09 17.01 11.14
N GLU A 166 -6.55 16.06 11.91
CA GLU A 166 -5.35 15.28 11.57
C GLU A 166 -5.47 14.40 10.31
N GLY A 167 -6.69 14.08 9.88
CA GLY A 167 -6.92 13.43 8.58
C GLY A 167 -6.55 14.32 7.39
N TRP A 168 -6.78 15.63 7.51
CA TRP A 168 -6.41 16.65 6.52
C TRP A 168 -5.03 17.25 6.79
N ARG A 169 -4.62 17.33 8.05
CA ARG A 169 -3.29 17.77 8.46
C ARG A 169 -2.44 16.57 8.86
N LYS A 170 -1.67 16.03 7.91
CA LYS A 170 -0.49 15.25 8.27
C LYS A 170 0.55 16.17 8.87
N ARG A 171 0.55 16.31 10.19
CA ARG A 171 1.66 17.00 10.86
C ARG A 171 2.93 16.14 10.68
N PRO A 172 4.10 16.75 10.45
CA PRO A 172 5.36 16.04 10.61
C PRO A 172 5.40 15.46 12.02
N ARG A 173 5.64 14.16 12.18
CA ARG A 173 5.85 13.57 13.51
C ARG A 173 7.16 14.15 14.05
N VAL A 174 7.04 15.14 14.94
CA VAL A 174 8.18 15.60 15.75
C VAL A 174 8.54 14.46 16.70
N PRO A 175 9.81 14.00 16.73
CA PRO A 175 10.24 13.00 17.71
C PRO A 175 10.00 13.56 19.12
N ARG A 176 9.25 12.84 19.95
CA ARG A 176 9.19 13.14 21.39
C ARG A 176 10.59 12.92 21.96
N THR A 177 11.36 13.99 22.11
CA THR A 177 12.53 13.99 22.99
C THR A 177 12.04 13.69 24.40
N ARG A 178 12.34 12.49 24.89
CA ARG A 178 12.28 12.21 26.34
C ARG A 178 13.33 13.09 26.98
N ASN A 179 12.89 13.99 27.85
CA ASN A 179 13.74 14.68 28.82
C ASN A 179 14.63 13.67 29.53
N VAL A 180 15.93 13.70 29.21
CA VAL A 180 17.00 13.14 30.04
C VAL A 180 17.70 14.32 30.72
N LEU A 181 16.98 15.00 31.60
CA LEU A 181 17.60 15.74 32.69
C LEU A 181 17.85 14.75 33.83
N ASN A 182 18.86 13.91 33.66
CA ASN A 182 19.52 13.20 34.76
C ASN A 182 20.79 12.53 34.23
N ALA A 183 21.93 13.18 34.45
CA ALA A 183 23.24 12.57 34.72
C ALA A 183 24.36 13.58 34.43
N ALA A 184 24.68 14.41 35.43
CA ALA A 184 26.03 14.92 35.64
C ALA A 184 26.14 15.46 37.08
N VAL A 185 26.04 14.54 38.05
CA VAL A 185 26.59 14.73 39.39
C VAL A 185 27.68 13.67 39.54
N TYR A 186 28.86 14.08 40.00
CA TYR A 186 30.12 13.32 40.22
C TYR A 186 30.91 12.96 38.95
N SER A 187 32.24 13.13 38.80
CA SER A 187 33.42 13.59 39.57
C SER A 187 34.52 13.80 38.48
N TYR A 188 35.61 14.56 38.57
CA TYR A 188 36.59 14.92 39.59
C TYR A 188 37.21 16.27 39.17
#